data_AF-A0A951X840-F1
#
_entry.id   AF-A0A951X840-F1
#
_cell.length_a   1.000
_cell.length_b   1.000
_cell.length_c   1.000
_cell.angle_alpha   90.00
_cell.angle_beta   90.00
_cell.angle_gamma   90.00
#
_symmetry.space_group_name_H-M   'P 1'
#
loop_
_entity.id
_entity.type
_entity.pdbx_description
1 polymer ?
#
loop_
_entity_poly.entity_id
_entity_poly.type
_entity_poly.pdbx_seq_one_letter_code
_entity_poly.pdbx_strand_id
1 'polypeptide(L)'
;MSERVTKEETRFLELWKEQREGSKVGYYVLYTISWGMVSTFAVFFALMSLGGISIIPIAQDNMKILLIALAGIVAGFLITLLIRVRNEKKYQRILKKLEKNRVSQTEN
;
A
#
# COMPACT_ATOMS: atom_id res chain seq x y z
N MET A 1 -13.03 -10.16 29.11
CA MET A 1 -13.71 -9.07 28.38
C MET A 1 -13.66 -9.41 26.90
N SER A 2 -14.79 -9.80 26.30
CA SER A 2 -14.89 -10.09 24.86
C SER A 2 -14.55 -8.82 24.09
N GLU A 3 -13.51 -8.88 23.26
CA GLU A 3 -13.06 -7.74 22.48
C GLU A 3 -13.97 -7.67 21.25
N ARG A 4 -15.01 -6.81 21.26
CA ARG A 4 -15.96 -6.72 20.15
C ARG A 4 -15.24 -6.32 18.86
N VAL A 5 -15.58 -6.99 17.76
CA VAL A 5 -15.10 -6.63 16.41
C VAL A 5 -15.94 -5.47 15.90
N THR A 6 -15.29 -4.44 15.38
CA THR A 6 -15.99 -3.23 14.91
C THR A 6 -16.52 -3.42 13.49
N LYS A 7 -17.53 -2.63 13.09
CA LYS A 7 -18.08 -2.65 11.73
C LYS A 7 -17.00 -2.35 10.66
N GLU A 8 -16.04 -1.50 10.99
CA GLU A 8 -14.89 -1.19 10.12
C GLU A 8 -13.94 -2.38 9.95
N GLU A 9 -13.71 -3.15 11.03
CA GLU A 9 -12.90 -4.37 10.98
C GLU A 9 -13.56 -5.44 10.11
N THR A 10 -14.88 -5.62 10.21
CA THR A 10 -15.64 -6.54 9.34
C THR A 10 -15.53 -6.12 7.87
N ARG A 11 -15.75 -4.82 7.58
CA ARG A 11 -15.63 -4.29 6.21
C ARG A 11 -14.21 -4.47 5.66
N PHE A 12 -13.20 -4.27 6.50
CA PHE A 12 -11.81 -4.52 6.13
C PHE A 12 -11.56 -6.00 5.80
N LEU A 13 -12.10 -6.94 6.60
CA LEU A 13 -11.94 -8.37 6.34
C LEU A 13 -12.52 -8.77 4.97
N GLU A 14 -13.72 -8.29 4.64
CA GLU A 14 -14.39 -8.56 3.37
C GLU A 14 -13.55 -8.06 2.18
N LEU A 15 -13.18 -6.77 2.21
CA LEU A 15 -12.39 -6.13 1.14
C LEU A 15 -11.01 -6.78 0.99
N TRP A 16 -10.32 -7.06 2.10
CA TRP A 16 -8.99 -7.66 2.05
C TRP A 16 -9.04 -9.11 1.59
N LYS A 17 -10.08 -9.86 1.96
CA LYS A 17 -10.30 -11.23 1.49
C LYS A 17 -10.49 -11.26 -0.03
N GLU A 18 -11.34 -10.38 -0.57
CA GLU A 18 -11.56 -10.25 -2.00
C GLU A 18 -10.26 -9.93 -2.76
N GLN A 19 -9.48 -8.95 -2.27
CA GLN A 19 -8.20 -8.59 -2.87
C GLN A 19 -7.15 -9.71 -2.81
N ARG A 20 -7.22 -10.59 -1.79
CA ARG A 20 -6.33 -11.74 -1.65
C ARG A 20 -6.69 -12.90 -2.56
N GLU A 21 -7.97 -13.15 -2.75
CA GLU A 21 -8.49 -14.22 -3.60
C GLU A 21 -8.32 -13.88 -5.09
N GLY A 22 -8.25 -12.60 -5.43
CA GLY A 22 -7.87 -12.13 -6.76
C GLY A 22 -6.42 -12.44 -7.16
N SER A 23 -6.04 -12.01 -8.38
CA SER A 23 -4.70 -12.25 -8.92
C SER A 23 -3.61 -11.60 -8.07
N LYS A 24 -2.71 -12.43 -7.54
CA LYS A 24 -1.56 -11.98 -6.74
C LYS A 24 -0.64 -11.06 -7.56
N VAL A 25 -0.36 -11.44 -8.80
CA VAL A 25 0.47 -10.66 -9.74
C VAL A 25 -0.25 -9.37 -10.12
N GLY A 26 -1.55 -9.44 -10.45
CA GLY A 26 -2.36 -8.27 -10.79
C GLY A 26 -2.36 -7.23 -9.67
N TYR A 27 -2.49 -7.66 -8.41
CA TYR A 27 -2.34 -6.79 -7.24
C TYR A 27 -0.99 -6.08 -7.24
N TYR A 28 0.12 -6.83 -7.34
CA TYR A 28 1.45 -6.23 -7.26
C TYR A 28 1.71 -5.26 -8.40
N VAL A 29 1.33 -5.60 -9.63
CA VAL A 29 1.50 -4.72 -10.79
C VAL A 29 0.67 -3.44 -10.62
N LEU A 30 -0.62 -3.57 -10.33
CA LEU A 30 -1.54 -2.43 -10.19
C LEU A 30 -1.06 -1.45 -9.11
N TYR A 31 -0.76 -1.96 -7.93
CA TYR A 31 -0.37 -1.12 -6.80
C TYR A 31 1.07 -0.58 -6.94
N THR A 32 1.99 -1.33 -7.55
CA THR A 32 3.34 -0.85 -7.84
C THR A 32 3.31 0.32 -8.82
N ILE A 33 2.54 0.22 -9.90
CA ILE A 33 2.38 1.30 -10.88
C ILE A 33 1.70 2.50 -10.22
N SER A 34 0.62 2.27 -9.47
CA SER A 34 -0.13 3.35 -8.81
C SER A 34 0.74 4.11 -7.79
N TRP A 35 1.38 3.40 -6.86
CA TRP A 35 2.27 4.03 -5.89
C TRP A 35 3.53 4.59 -6.55
N GLY A 36 4.04 3.94 -7.59
CA GLY A 36 5.21 4.42 -8.31
C GLY A 36 4.97 5.75 -9.02
N MET A 37 3.81 5.93 -9.66
CA MET A 37 3.42 7.22 -10.24
C MET A 37 3.27 8.29 -9.17
N VAL A 38 2.56 7.98 -8.07
CA VAL A 38 2.39 8.93 -6.95
C VAL A 38 3.74 9.36 -6.37
N SER A 39 4.65 8.42 -6.11
CA SER A 39 5.99 8.71 -5.63
C SER A 39 6.83 9.50 -6.63
N THR A 40 6.76 9.15 -7.91
CA THR A 40 7.46 9.87 -8.99
C THR A 40 7.00 11.33 -9.03
N PHE A 41 5.70 11.58 -9.06
CA PHE A 41 5.16 12.94 -9.09
C PHE A 41 5.47 13.71 -7.81
N ALA A 42 5.33 13.09 -6.64
CA ALA A 42 5.65 13.73 -5.37
C ALA A 42 7.11 14.22 -5.34
N VAL A 43 8.06 13.35 -5.74
CA VAL A 43 9.48 13.71 -5.78
C VAL A 43 9.78 14.71 -6.88
N PHE A 44 9.20 14.54 -8.08
CA PHE A 44 9.38 15.47 -9.19
C PHE A 44 8.95 16.89 -8.83
N PHE A 45 7.73 17.05 -8.30
CA PHE A 45 7.23 18.36 -7.91
C PHE A 45 8.00 18.94 -6.72
N ALA A 46 8.41 18.11 -5.75
CA ALA A 46 9.25 18.56 -4.65
C ALA A 46 10.60 19.10 -5.14
N LEU A 47 11.29 18.38 -6.03
CA LEU A 47 12.57 18.81 -6.59
C LEU A 47 12.44 20.02 -7.52
N MET A 48 11.36 20.10 -8.30
CA MET A 48 11.06 21.30 -9.09
C MET A 48 10.86 22.53 -8.19
N SER A 49 10.11 22.38 -7.09
CA SER A 49 9.84 23.47 -6.14
C SER A 49 11.08 23.95 -5.40
N LEU A 50 12.04 23.05 -5.16
CA LEU A 50 13.32 23.35 -4.52
C LEU A 50 14.41 23.84 -5.50
N GLY A 51 14.08 24.01 -6.79
CA GLY A 51 15.05 24.42 -7.82
C GLY A 51 16.04 23.33 -8.25
N GLY A 52 15.81 22.07 -7.87
CA GLY A 52 16.64 20.93 -8.27
C GLY A 52 16.41 20.44 -9.71
N ILE A 53 15.25 20.77 -10.27
CA ILE A 53 14.86 20.54 -11.67
C ILE A 53 14.34 21.85 -12.24
N SER A 54 14.77 22.19 -13.44
CA SER A 54 14.34 23.41 -14.12
C SER A 54 12.86 23.30 -14.53
N ILE A 55 12.12 24.41 -14.41
CA ILE A 55 10.72 24.49 -14.87
C ILE A 55 10.64 24.29 -16.40
N ILE A 56 11.62 24.82 -17.12
CA ILE A 56 11.82 24.57 -18.56
C ILE A 56 12.84 23.42 -18.67
N PRO A 57 12.45 22.25 -19.19
CA PRO A 57 13.34 21.09 -19.25
C PRO A 57 14.56 21.40 -20.12
N ILE A 58 15.75 21.37 -19.51
CA ILE A 58 17.04 21.41 -20.22
C ILE A 58 17.60 19.99 -20.33
N ALA A 59 18.48 19.75 -21.29
CA ALA A 59 19.05 18.42 -21.53
C ALA A 59 19.72 17.79 -20.29
N GLN A 60 20.23 18.62 -19.37
CA GLN A 60 20.83 18.20 -18.10
C GLN A 60 19.81 17.59 -17.12
N ASP A 61 18.52 17.94 -17.22
CA ASP A 61 17.48 17.44 -16.32
C ASP A 61 16.92 16.08 -16.76
N ASN A 62 17.14 15.66 -18.02
CA ASN A 62 16.65 14.39 -18.54
C ASN A 62 17.11 13.19 -17.71
N MET A 63 18.39 13.17 -17.30
CA MET A 63 18.94 12.10 -16.47
C MET A 63 18.32 12.09 -15.07
N LYS A 64 18.08 13.27 -14.48
CA LYS A 64 17.43 13.38 -13.17
C LYS A 64 15.99 12.87 -13.24
N ILE A 65 15.24 13.27 -14.27
CA ILE A 65 13.85 12.84 -14.48
C ILE A 65 13.77 11.33 -14.64
N LEU A 66 14.68 10.74 -15.43
CA LEU A 66 14.76 9.28 -15.58
C LEU A 66 15.06 8.57 -14.24
N LEU A 67 16.02 9.08 -13.46
CA LEU A 67 16.34 8.53 -12.15
C LEU A 67 15.16 8.63 -11.18
N ILE A 68 14.40 9.73 -11.21
CA ILE A 68 13.20 9.90 -10.38
C ILE A 68 12.12 8.88 -10.77
N ALA A 69 11.90 8.66 -12.07
CA ALA A 69 10.94 7.66 -12.54
C ALA A 69 11.33 6.24 -12.11
N LEU A 70 12.62 5.87 -12.28
CA LEU A 70 13.12 4.56 -11.84
C LEU A 70 13.02 4.40 -10.31
N ALA A 71 13.43 5.40 -9.55
CA ALA A 71 13.31 5.41 -8.10
C ALA A 71 11.85 5.33 -7.65
N GLY A 72 10.93 5.99 -8.36
CA GLY A 72 9.50 5.93 -8.13
C GLY A 72 8.94 4.52 -8.29
N ILE A 73 9.30 3.79 -9.35
CA ILE A 73 8.89 2.39 -9.54
C ILE A 73 9.37 1.50 -8.39
N VAL A 74 10.64 1.63 -8.01
CA VAL A 74 11.23 0.88 -6.88
C VAL A 74 10.51 1.20 -5.57
N ALA A 75 10.27 2.49 -5.29
CA ALA A 75 9.52 2.93 -4.12
C ALA A 75 8.09 2.39 -4.14
N GLY A 76 7.40 2.44 -5.29
CA GLY A 76 6.05 1.92 -5.46
C GLY A 76 5.94 0.43 -5.16
N PHE A 77 6.94 -0.34 -5.58
CA PHE A 77 7.02 -1.77 -5.27
C PHE A 77 7.22 -2.02 -3.76
N LEU A 78 8.14 -1.29 -3.13
CA LEU A 78 8.38 -1.39 -1.68
C LEU A 78 7.16 -0.99 -0.85
N ILE A 79 6.48 0.11 -1.21
CA ILE A 79 5.25 0.56 -0.56
C ILE A 79 4.17 -0.51 -0.70
N THR A 80 4.00 -1.08 -1.90
CA THR A 80 3.04 -2.15 -2.16
C THR A 80 3.32 -3.39 -1.31
N LEU A 81 4.59 -3.80 -1.20
CA LEU A 81 5.00 -4.89 -0.33
C LEU A 81 4.66 -4.62 1.14
N LEU A 82 5.01 -3.44 1.64
CA LEU A 82 4.77 -3.05 3.04
C LEU A 82 3.27 -2.99 3.35
N ILE A 83 2.46 -2.40 2.48
CA ILE A 83 1.00 -2.33 2.63
C ILE A 83 0.42 -3.74 2.66
N ARG A 84 0.83 -4.62 1.75
CA ARG A 84 0.33 -6.00 1.72
C ARG A 84 0.67 -6.76 2.99
N VAL A 85 1.91 -6.65 3.47
CA VAL A 85 2.34 -7.28 4.73
C VAL A 85 1.56 -6.73 5.92
N ARG A 86 1.39 -5.40 6.00
CA ARG A 86 0.64 -4.74 7.08
C ARG A 86 -0.83 -5.17 7.08
N ASN A 87 -1.46 -5.21 5.91
CA ASN A 87 -2.85 -5.62 5.77
C ASN A 87 -3.03 -7.09 6.13
N GLU A 88 -2.10 -7.96 5.72
CA GLU A 88 -2.14 -9.37 6.12
C GLU A 88 -1.99 -9.56 7.63
N LYS A 89 -1.07 -8.82 8.28
CA LYS A 89 -0.95 -8.81 9.74
C LYS A 89 -2.24 -8.34 10.42
N LYS A 90 -2.89 -7.30 9.89
CA LYS A 90 -4.18 -6.79 10.41
C LYS A 90 -5.28 -7.84 10.25
N TYR A 91 -5.35 -8.50 9.09
CA TYR A 91 -6.32 -9.54 8.79
C TYR A 91 -6.23 -10.72 9.77
N GLN A 92 -5.03 -11.27 9.96
CA GLN A 92 -4.81 -12.37 10.90
C GLN A 92 -5.13 -11.99 12.35
N ARG A 93 -4.85 -10.74 12.74
CA ARG A 93 -5.18 -10.25 14.09
C ARG A 93 -6.70 -10.24 14.34
N ILE A 94 -7.48 -9.74 13.37
CA ILE A 94 -8.94 -9.67 13.52
C ILE A 94 -9.55 -11.09 13.50
N LEU A 95 -9.05 -12.02 12.68
CA LEU A 95 -9.51 -13.41 12.68
C LEU A 95 -9.29 -14.10 14.04
N LYS A 96 -8.10 -13.94 14.64
CA LYS A 96 -7.83 -14.49 15.99
C LYS A 96 -8.77 -13.91 17.05
N LYS A 97 -9.11 -12.62 16.93
CA LYS A 97 -10.07 -11.95 17.82
C LYS A 97 -11.48 -12.54 17.66
N LEU A 98 -11.92 -12.82 16.43
CA LEU A 98 -13.20 -13.49 16.16
C LEU A 98 -13.24 -14.91 16.72
N GLU A 99 -12.19 -15.70 16.52
CA GLU A 99 -12.10 -17.07 17.02
C GLU A 99 -12.16 -17.11 18.56
N LYS A 100 -11.38 -16.27 19.23
CA LYS A 100 -11.41 -16.15 20.70
C LYS A 100 -12.80 -15.77 21.23
N ASN A 101 -13.48 -14.85 20.57
CA ASN A 101 -14.85 -14.46 20.95
C ASN A 101 -15.84 -15.62 20.78
N ARG A 102 -15.71 -16.40 19.69
CA ARG A 102 -16.58 -17.56 19.44
C ARG A 102 -16.44 -18.63 20.52
N VAL A 103 -15.20 -18.98 20.88
CA VAL A 103 -14.92 -19.98 21.95
C VAL A 103 -15.52 -19.53 23.29
N SER A 104 -15.36 -18.24 23.63
CA SER A 104 -15.93 -17.70 24.88
C SER A 104 -17.47 -17.67 24.94
N GLN A 105 -18.15 -17.77 23.79
CA GLN A 105 -19.61 -17.86 23.73
C GLN A 105 -20.13 -19.29 23.79
N THR A 106 -19.31 -20.29 23.44
CA THR A 106 -19.66 -21.72 23.56
C THR A 106 -19.39 -22.30 24.94
N GLU A 107 -18.58 -21.62 25.77
CA GLU A 107 -18.24 -22.04 27.14
C GLU A 107 -19.14 -21.41 28.23
N ASN A 108 -20.08 -20.52 27.85
CA ASN A 108 -21.11 -19.95 28.73
C ASN A 108 -22.49 -20.44 28.31
#